data_AF-A0A5K0ZS69-F1
#
_entry.id   AF-A0A5K0ZS69-F1
#
_cell.length_a   1.000
_cell.length_b   1.000
_cell.length_c   1.000
_cell.angle_alpha   90.00
_cell.angle_beta   90.00
_cell.angle_gamma   90.00
#
_symmetry.space_group_name_H-M   'P 1'
#
loop_
_entity.id
_entity.type
_entity.pdbx_description
1 polymer ?
#
loop_
_entity_poly.entity_id
_entity_poly.type
_entity_poly.pdbx_seq_one_letter_code
_entity_poly.pdbx_strand_id
1 'polypeptide(L)' 'MAGAASALFLLDIKGRVLVWRDYRGDVSALQAERFFMKLIEKE' A
#
# COMPACT_ATOMS: atom_id res chain seq x y z
N MET A 1 -0.41 19.54 -12.35
CA MET A 1 -1.30 18.36 -12.28
C MET A 1 -1.07 17.70 -10.94
N ALA A 2 -2.00 17.82 -9.99
CA ALA A 2 -1.93 16.99 -8.78
C ALA A 2 -2.44 15.60 -9.18
N GLY A 3 -1.56 14.60 -9.14
CA GLY A 3 -1.97 13.21 -9.37
C GLY A 3 -2.86 12.74 -8.23
N ALA A 4 -4.06 12.25 -8.52
CA ALA A 4 -4.89 11.60 -7.52
C ALA A 4 -4.25 10.26 -7.09
N ALA A 5 -4.48 9.85 -5.84
CA ALA A 5 -4.03 8.54 -5.37
C ALA A 5 -4.81 7.42 -6.09
N SER A 6 -4.11 6.44 -6.67
CA SER A 6 -4.75 5.24 -7.26
C SER A 6 -5.34 4.31 -6.19
N ALA A 7 -4.64 4.12 -5.06
CA ALA A 7 -5.13 3.36 -3.92
C ALA A 7 -4.59 3.91 -2.60
N LEU A 8 -5.30 3.64 -1.50
CA LEU A 8 -4.90 3.94 -0.13
C LEU A 8 -4.84 2.65 0.69
N PHE A 9 -3.76 2.47 1.47
CA PHE A 9 -3.55 1.33 2.36
C PHE A 9 -3.34 1.81 3.80
N LEU A 10 -4.01 1.16 4.76
CA LEU A 10 -3.76 1.27 6.19
C LEU A 10 -3.19 -0.05 6.68
N LEU A 11 -1.94 -0.02 7.15
CA LEU A 11 -1.21 -1.20 7.61
C LEU A 11 -1.06 -1.18 9.14
N ASP A 12 -0.93 -2.36 9.73
CA ASP A 12 -0.42 -2.48 11.10
C ASP A 12 1.12 -2.49 11.14
N ILE A 13 1.68 -2.53 12.35
CA ILE A 13 3.14 -2.52 12.56
C ILE A 13 3.87 -3.74 11.98
N LYS A 14 3.15 -4.81 11.63
CA LYS A 14 3.70 -6.01 10.99
C LYS A 14 3.49 -6.01 9.48
N GLY A 15 2.99 -4.91 8.91
CA GLY A 15 2.76 -4.76 7.48
C GLY A 15 1.47 -5.40 6.96
N ARG A 16 0.59 -5.87 7.84
CA ARG A 16 -0.69 -6.47 7.43
C ARG A 16 -1.68 -5.37 7.05
N VAL A 17 -2.41 -5.58 5.95
CA VAL A 17 -3.45 -4.65 5.50
C VAL A 17 -4.66 -4.74 6.44
N LEU A 18 -4.96 -3.63 7.13
CA LEU A 18 -6.15 -3.49 7.98
C LEU A 18 -7.35 -3.05 7.16
N VAL A 19 -7.17 -2.00 6.36
CA VAL A 19 -8.16 -1.43 5.46
C VAL A 19 -7.45 -0.96 4.21
N TRP A 20 -8.08 -1.14 3.05
CA TRP A 20 -7.57 -0.55 1.82
C TRP A 20 -8.71 -0.17 0.88
N ARG A 21 -8.42 0.78 0.00
CA ARG A 21 -9.34 1.22 -1.04
C ARG A 21 -8.58 1.41 -2.34
N ASP A 22 -8.95 0.63 -3.35
CA ASP A 22 -8.61 0.91 -4.74
C ASP A 22 -9.66 1.87 -5.33
N TYR A 23 -9.20 2.99 -5.88
CA TYR A 23 -10.07 3.99 -6.50
C TYR A 23 -10.21 3.81 -8.01
N ARG A 24 -9.31 3.06 -8.65
CA ARG A 24 -9.23 2.95 -10.12
C ARG A 24 -9.26 1.52 -10.63
N GLY A 25 -9.13 0.54 -9.76
CA GLY A 25 -9.05 -0.89 -10.11
C GLY A 25 -7.69 -1.30 -10.66
N ASP A 26 -6.66 -0.45 -10.54
CA ASP A 26 -5.34 -0.63 -11.14
C ASP A 26 -4.25 -1.00 -10.12
N VAL A 27 -4.58 -1.12 -8.82
CA VAL A 27 -3.62 -1.45 -7.77
C VAL A 27 -4.06 -2.68 -6.99
N SER A 28 -3.27 -3.75 -7.09
CA SER A 28 -3.47 -4.95 -6.25
C SER A 28 -2.99 -4.74 -4.81
N ALA A 29 -3.65 -5.39 -3.85
CA ALA A 29 -3.25 -5.40 -2.44
C ALA A 29 -1.83 -5.96 -2.21
N LEU A 30 -1.30 -6.78 -3.14
CA LEU A 30 0.08 -7.28 -3.10
C LEU A 30 1.13 -6.15 -3.06
N GLN A 31 0.78 -4.94 -3.52
CA GLN A 31 1.69 -3.80 -3.45
C GLN A 31 2.00 -3.37 -2.01
N ALA A 32 1.08 -3.61 -1.05
CA ALA A 32 1.33 -3.35 0.36
C ALA A 32 2.44 -4.24 0.93
N GLU A 33 2.45 -5.52 0.58
CA GLU A 33 3.50 -6.47 0.99
C GLU A 33 4.87 -6.04 0.44
N ARG A 34 4.92 -5.70 -0.85
CA ARG A 34 6.15 -5.21 -1.50
C ARG A 34 6.66 -3.91 -0.89
N PHE A 35 5.75 -3.01 -0.52
CA PHE A 35 6.10 -1.78 0.19
C PHE A 35 6.73 -2.10 1.54
N PHE A 36 6.12 -3.00 2.31
CA PHE A 36 6.60 -3.33 3.65
C PHE A 36 7.96 -4.06 3.64
N MET A 37 8.19 -4.97 2.68
CA MET A 37 9.51 -5.60 2.50
C MET A 37 10.59 -4.55 2.25
N LYS A 38 10.33 -3.58 1.35
CA LYS A 38 11.28 -2.48 1.06
C LYS A 38 11.46 -1.52 2.23
N LEU A 39 10.45 -1.37 3.09
CA LEU A 39 10.56 -0.54 4.29
C LEU A 39 11.52 -1.19 5.29
N ILE A 40 11.38 -2.49 5.53
CA ILE A 40 12.28 -3.25 6.42
C ILE A 40 13.71 -3.27 5.87
N GLU A 41 13.90 -3.43 4.56
CA GLU A 41 15.25 -3.43 3.95
C GLU A 41 16.01 -2.10 4.11
N LYS A 42 15.30 -0.99 4.39
CA LYS A 42 15.88 0.35 4.53
C LYS A 42 16.13 0.77 5.99
N GLU A 43 15.64 0.01 6.96
CA GLU A 43 16.05 0.13 8.37
C GLU A 43 17.22 -0.80 8.68
#